data_AF-A0A016T728-F1
#
_entry.id   AF-A0A016T728-F1
#
_cell.length_a   1.000
_cell.length_b   1.000
_cell.length_c   1.000
_cell.angle_alpha   90.00
_cell.angle_beta   90.00
_cell.angle_gamma   90.00
#
_symmetry.space_group_name_H-M   'P 1'
#
loop_
_entity.id
_entity.type
_entity.pdbx_description
1 polymer ?
#
loop_
_entity_poly.entity_id
_entity_poly.type
_entity_poly.pdbx_seq_one_letter_code
_entity_poly.pdbx_strand_id
1 'polypeptide(L)'
;MTFQNILLSSCECLQQTFRPLAFRGLRLKGPEGVLLLSEARLLIPKKLTFRNMDTTKWKLDKTTVRLTYARTMISGVFFSGAVELDSPKEHKILIIGLGGGIINNYLSSMPNQKVSLCD
;
A
#
# COMPACT_ATOMS: atom_id res chain seq x y z
N MET A 1 -5.66 50.84 1.21
CA MET A 1 -6.20 49.54 1.71
C MET A 1 -7.38 49.23 0.81
N THR A 2 -7.38 48.22 -0.06
CA THR A 2 -7.09 46.80 0.20
C THR A 2 -6.72 46.13 -1.15
N PHE A 3 -5.74 45.22 -1.14
CA PHE A 3 -5.30 44.42 -2.29
C PHE A 3 -5.77 42.97 -2.14
N GLN A 4 -6.14 42.35 -3.28
CA GLN A 4 -5.98 40.92 -3.67
C GLN A 4 -6.88 39.84 -3.03
N ASN A 5 -7.71 39.15 -3.84
CA ASN A 5 -7.47 37.87 -4.59
C ASN A 5 -7.96 36.65 -3.77
N ILE A 6 -8.68 35.63 -4.26
CA ILE A 6 -8.64 34.90 -5.54
C ILE A 6 -10.06 34.43 -5.95
N LEU A 7 -10.32 34.49 -7.26
CA LEU A 7 -11.40 33.83 -8.01
C LEU A 7 -11.13 32.33 -8.17
N LEU A 8 -12.21 31.53 -8.14
CA LEU A 8 -12.50 30.36 -8.98
C LEU A 8 -11.34 29.38 -9.31
N SER A 9 -11.48 28.13 -8.88
CA SER A 9 -11.52 27.01 -9.85
C SER A 9 -11.96 25.72 -9.15
N SER A 10 -13.02 25.10 -9.67
CA SER A 10 -13.29 23.65 -9.62
C SER A 10 -13.07 22.96 -8.27
N CYS A 11 -14.10 22.71 -7.46
CA CYS A 11 -14.90 21.49 -7.62
C CYS A 11 -14.26 20.47 -8.57
N GLU A 12 -13.08 19.96 -8.23
CA GLU A 12 -12.66 18.66 -8.73
C GLU A 12 -13.64 17.66 -8.15
N CYS A 13 -14.74 17.48 -8.90
CA CYS A 13 -15.43 16.22 -9.02
C CYS A 13 -14.34 15.17 -9.27
N LEU A 14 -13.76 14.64 -8.21
CA LEU A 14 -13.21 13.31 -8.22
C LEU A 14 -14.39 12.46 -8.66
N GLN A 15 -14.44 12.15 -9.96
CA GLN A 15 -15.24 11.07 -10.51
C GLN A 15 -14.78 9.81 -9.78
N GLN A 16 -15.33 9.60 -8.58
CA GLN A 16 -15.45 8.30 -7.98
C GLN A 16 -16.39 7.54 -8.91
N THR A 17 -15.85 7.08 -10.04
CA THR A 17 -16.34 5.88 -10.68
C THR A 17 -16.55 4.89 -9.55
N PHE A 18 -17.79 4.45 -9.32
CA PHE A 18 -18.15 3.43 -8.33
C PHE A 18 -17.50 2.09 -8.72
N ARG A 19 -16.17 2.06 -8.71
CA ARG A 19 -15.38 0.86 -8.92
C ARG A 19 -15.35 0.14 -7.58
N PRO A 20 -15.80 -1.12 -7.53
CA PRO A 20 -15.67 -1.89 -6.31
C PRO A 20 -14.21 -1.91 -5.86
N LEU A 21 -14.01 -1.90 -4.55
CA LEU A 21 -12.70 -2.12 -3.94
C LEU A 21 -12.73 -3.48 -3.26
N ALA A 22 -11.69 -4.28 -3.50
CA ALA A 22 -11.55 -5.58 -2.89
C ALA A 22 -10.25 -5.63 -2.10
N PHE A 23 -10.32 -6.20 -0.89
CA PHE A 23 -9.19 -6.33 0.02
C PHE A 23 -9.07 -7.77 0.51
N ARG A 24 -7.84 -8.24 0.66
CA ARG A 24 -7.51 -9.54 1.26
C ARG A 24 -6.79 -9.29 2.57
N GLY A 25 -7.37 -9.77 3.67
CA GLY A 25 -6.78 -9.68 4.99
C GLY A 25 -6.24 -11.03 5.48
N LEU A 26 -5.02 -11.04 6.02
CA LEU A 26 -4.51 -12.14 6.84
C LEU A 26 -4.86 -11.85 8.29
N ARG A 27 -5.60 -12.77 8.92
CA ARG A 27 -6.09 -12.61 10.29
C ARG A 27 -5.63 -13.77 11.15
N LEU A 28 -5.17 -13.47 12.35
CA LEU A 28 -4.87 -14.45 13.38
C LEU A 28 -6.02 -14.45 14.38
N LYS A 29 -6.61 -15.63 14.63
CA LYS A 29 -7.63 -15.79 15.68
C LYS A 29 -6.94 -16.32 16.93
N GLY A 30 -6.99 -15.54 18.00
CA GLY A 30 -6.49 -15.92 19.32
C GLY A 30 -7.61 -15.95 20.37
N PRO A 31 -7.28 -16.31 21.62
CA PRO A 31 -8.22 -16.28 22.74
C PRO A 31 -8.83 -14.88 22.96
N GLU A 32 -8.01 -13.85 22.77
CA GLU A 32 -8.35 -12.44 23.00
C GLU A 32 -9.04 -11.76 21.80
N GLY A 33 -9.34 -12.52 20.73
CA GLY A 33 -10.04 -12.01 19.55
C GLY A 33 -9.29 -12.22 18.23
N VAL A 34 -9.63 -11.40 17.23
CA VAL A 34 -9.11 -11.51 15.86
C VAL A 34 -8.16 -10.35 15.57
N LEU A 35 -6.89 -10.65 15.38
CA LEU A 35 -5.86 -9.69 14.99
C LEU A 35 -5.72 -9.66 13.46
N LEU A 36 -5.84 -8.48 12.86
CA LEU A 36 -5.56 -8.28 11.44
C LEU A 36 -4.05 -8.02 11.26
N LEU A 37 -3.34 -9.04 10.79
CA LEU A 37 -1.89 -8.99 10.58
C LEU A 37 -1.52 -8.28 9.28
N SER A 38 -2.30 -8.47 8.23
CA SER A 38 -2.04 -7.85 6.94
C SER A 38 -3.32 -7.62 6.16
N GLU A 39 -3.33 -6.60 5.32
CA GLU A 39 -4.42 -6.26 4.42
C GLU A 39 -3.82 -5.70 3.12
N ALA A 40 -4.06 -6.41 2.01
CA ALA A 40 -3.61 -6.02 0.68
C ALA A 40 -4.82 -5.71 -0.21
N ARG A 41 -4.74 -4.65 -1.01
CA ARG A 41 -5.75 -4.31 -2.00
C ARG A 41 -5.59 -5.20 -3.23
N LEU A 42 -6.71 -5.68 -3.78
CA LEU A 42 -6.73 -6.44 -5.02
C LEU A 42 -6.99 -5.51 -6.21
N LEU A 43 -6.28 -5.72 -7.30
CA LEU A 43 -6.56 -5.11 -8.59
C LEU A 43 -7.68 -5.89 -9.27
N ILE A 44 -8.87 -5.28 -9.32
CA ILE A 44 -10.04 -5.90 -9.93
C ILE A 44 -9.86 -5.93 -11.46
N PRO A 45 -10.00 -7.10 -12.12
CA PRO A 45 -9.96 -7.20 -13.56
C PRO A 45 -10.98 -6.28 -14.23
N LYS A 46 -10.61 -5.65 -15.35
CA LYS A 46 -11.52 -4.75 -16.11
C LYS A 46 -12.82 -5.44 -16.55
N LYS A 47 -12.78 -6.76 -16.79
CA LYS A 47 -13.94 -7.58 -17.16
C LYS A 47 -13.97 -8.83 -16.27
N LEU A 48 -15.07 -9.01 -15.54
CA LEU A 48 -15.33 -10.20 -14.72
C LEU A 48 -16.04 -11.25 -15.57
N THR A 49 -15.56 -12.48 -15.48
CA THR A 49 -16.06 -13.69 -16.15
C THR A 49 -15.98 -14.84 -15.16
N PHE A 50 -16.75 -15.91 -15.37
CA PHE A 50 -16.69 -17.09 -14.49
C PHE A 50 -15.26 -17.67 -14.36
N ARG A 51 -14.45 -17.54 -15.42
CA ARG A 51 -13.06 -18.05 -15.45
C ARG A 51 -12.06 -17.22 -14.64
N ASN A 52 -12.34 -15.93 -14.38
CA ASN A 52 -11.44 -15.03 -13.65
C ASN A 52 -12.03 -14.51 -12.33
N MET A 53 -13.10 -15.14 -11.84
CA MET A 53 -13.73 -14.84 -10.57
C MET A 53 -12.91 -15.31 -9.35
N ASP A 54 -11.97 -16.24 -9.56
CA ASP A 54 -11.06 -16.73 -8.53
C ASP A 54 -10.12 -15.60 -8.05
N THR A 55 -10.47 -15.02 -6.90
CA THR A 55 -9.73 -13.88 -6.33
C THR A 55 -8.31 -14.25 -5.93
N THR A 56 -8.01 -15.53 -5.65
CA THR A 56 -6.66 -15.97 -5.23
C THR A 56 -5.59 -15.61 -6.28
N LYS A 57 -5.99 -15.62 -7.56
CA LYS A 57 -5.16 -15.29 -8.73
C LYS A 57 -5.12 -13.80 -9.06
N TRP A 58 -5.86 -12.96 -8.35
CA TRP A 58 -5.89 -11.53 -8.62
C TRP A 58 -4.58 -10.87 -8.20
N LYS A 59 -4.11 -9.93 -9.01
CA LYS A 59 -2.89 -9.17 -8.70
C LYS A 59 -3.13 -8.28 -7.50
N LEU A 60 -2.13 -8.18 -6.64
CA LEU A 60 -2.14 -7.24 -5.52
C LEU A 60 -1.73 -5.86 -6.00
N ASP A 61 -2.42 -4.83 -5.49
CA ASP A 61 -1.93 -3.46 -5.52
C ASP A 61 -0.95 -3.26 -4.37
N LYS A 62 0.34 -3.20 -4.73
CA LYS A 62 1.44 -3.03 -3.77
C LYS A 62 1.57 -1.60 -3.23
N THR A 63 0.91 -0.63 -3.86
CA THR A 63 1.04 0.80 -3.49
C THR A 63 0.12 1.19 -2.34
N THR A 64 -0.92 0.39 -2.08
CA THR A 64 -1.90 0.67 -1.04
C THR A 64 -1.51 0.02 0.29
N VAL A 65 -1.31 0.84 1.32
CA VAL A 65 -1.07 0.41 2.72
C VAL A 65 -2.20 0.96 3.60
N ARG A 66 -3.00 0.09 4.24
CA ARG A 66 -4.13 0.52 5.10
C ARG A 66 -3.87 0.41 6.60
N LEU A 67 -3.00 -0.50 7.02
CA LEU A 67 -2.72 -0.72 8.45
C LEU A 67 -1.82 0.40 8.99
N THR A 68 -2.24 1.00 10.10
CA THR A 68 -1.55 2.13 10.73
C THR A 68 -0.13 1.77 11.14
N TYR A 69 0.08 0.59 11.76
CA TYR A 69 1.41 0.15 12.17
C TYR A 69 2.38 0.05 10.96
N ALA A 70 1.90 -0.44 9.82
CA ALA A 70 2.70 -0.59 8.62
C ALA A 70 3.08 0.79 8.05
N ARG A 71 2.14 1.75 8.03
CA ARG A 71 2.42 3.13 7.62
C ARG A 71 3.49 3.77 8.51
N THR A 72 3.37 3.65 9.83
CA THR A 72 4.34 4.21 10.76
C THR A 72 5.73 3.60 10.57
N MET A 73 5.83 2.28 10.40
CA MET A 73 7.12 1.62 10.15
C MET A 73 7.74 2.06 8.82
N ILE A 74 6.95 2.10 7.74
CA ILE A 74 7.40 2.58 6.43
C ILE A 74 7.91 4.03 6.54
N SER A 75 7.13 4.92 7.17
CA SER A 75 7.55 6.31 7.38
C SER A 75 8.84 6.40 8.19
N GLY A 76 9.00 5.58 9.23
CA GLY A 76 10.21 5.54 10.05
C GLY A 76 11.48 5.23 9.25
N VAL A 77 11.40 4.34 8.25
CA VAL A 77 12.53 4.04 7.36
C VAL A 77 12.98 5.29 6.60
N PHE A 78 12.04 6.06 6.04
CA PHE A 78 12.38 7.32 5.35
C PHE A 78 12.85 8.41 6.30
N PHE A 79 12.21 8.57 7.47
CA PHE A 79 12.60 9.58 8.47
C PHE A 79 14.00 9.33 9.04
N SER A 80 14.44 8.07 9.09
CA SER A 80 15.80 7.75 9.54
C SER A 80 16.90 8.20 8.58
N GLY A 81 16.56 8.59 7.35
CA GLY A 81 17.53 8.88 6.29
C GLY A 81 18.18 7.62 5.68
N ALA A 82 17.75 6.42 6.09
CA ALA A 82 18.28 5.17 5.54
C ALA A 82 17.85 4.92 4.08
N VAL A 83 16.70 5.47 3.68
CA VAL A 83 16.17 5.35 2.31
C VAL A 83 15.61 6.70 1.88
N GLU A 84 15.85 7.05 0.63
CA GLU A 84 15.32 8.25 -0.03
C GLU A 84 14.20 7.86 -1.00
N LEU A 85 13.15 8.69 -1.11
CA LEU A 85 11.96 8.39 -1.93
C LEU A 85 12.24 8.39 -3.44
N ASP A 86 13.08 9.29 -3.92
CA ASP A 86 13.38 9.46 -5.36
C ASP A 86 14.89 9.51 -5.57
N SER A 87 15.57 8.49 -5.08
CA SER A 87 17.01 8.36 -5.24
C SER A 87 17.36 7.52 -6.47
N PRO A 88 18.33 7.95 -7.29
CA PRO A 88 18.87 7.13 -8.38
C PRO A 88 19.74 5.97 -7.85
N LYS A 89 20.11 5.98 -6.57
CA LYS A 89 20.92 4.94 -5.93
C LYS A 89 20.06 3.77 -5.47
N GLU A 90 20.58 2.56 -5.63
CA GLU A 90 19.97 1.34 -5.11
C GLU A 90 20.11 1.29 -3.58
N HIS A 91 18.97 1.17 -2.89
CA HIS A 91 18.89 1.01 -1.44
C HIS A 91 18.60 -0.45 -1.09
N LYS A 92 19.45 -1.06 -0.26
CA LYS A 92 19.29 -2.45 0.21
C LYS A 92 18.58 -2.44 1.55
N ILE A 93 17.38 -3.00 1.58
CA ILE A 93 16.54 -3.02 2.78
C ILE A 93 16.44 -4.46 3.28
N LEU A 94 16.84 -4.69 4.52
CA LEU A 94 16.64 -5.95 5.22
C LEU A 94 15.40 -5.85 6.10
N ILE A 95 14.44 -6.74 5.89
CA ILE A 95 13.27 -6.90 6.76
C ILE A 95 13.39 -8.22 7.50
N ILE A 96 13.38 -8.14 8.83
CA ILE A 96 13.39 -9.30 9.73
C ILE A 96 11.96 -9.57 10.17
N GLY A 97 11.43 -10.73 9.81
CA GLY A 97 10.05 -11.13 10.02
C GLY A 97 9.10 -10.57 8.96
N LEU A 98 8.36 -11.46 8.29
CA LEU A 98 7.46 -11.09 7.20
C LEU A 98 6.32 -10.18 7.64
N GLY A 99 5.82 -10.31 8.88
CA GLY A 99 4.80 -9.43 9.46
C GLY A 99 3.56 -9.25 8.55
N GLY A 100 3.19 -10.30 7.80
CA GLY A 100 2.09 -10.29 6.83
C GLY A 100 2.40 -9.64 5.46
N GLY A 101 3.63 -9.23 5.21
CA GLY A 101 4.19 -8.93 3.89
C GLY A 101 3.84 -7.54 3.32
N ILE A 102 3.09 -6.69 4.01
CA ILE A 102 2.65 -5.39 3.48
C ILE A 102 3.83 -4.45 3.25
N ILE A 103 4.74 -4.35 4.22
CA ILE A 103 5.87 -3.42 4.18
C ILE A 103 6.82 -3.81 3.06
N ASN A 104 7.15 -5.10 2.98
CA ASN A 104 7.92 -5.66 1.87
C ASN A 104 7.25 -5.39 0.52
N ASN A 105 5.95 -5.65 0.40
CA ASN A 105 5.22 -5.40 -0.84
C ASN A 105 5.30 -3.93 -1.27
N TYR A 106 5.12 -3.00 -0.33
CA TYR A 106 5.20 -1.56 -0.60
C TYR A 106 6.59 -1.11 -1.02
N LEU A 107 7.62 -1.47 -0.26
CA LEU A 107 9.01 -1.10 -0.58
C LEU A 107 9.47 -1.74 -1.90
N SER A 108 9.08 -3.00 -2.16
CA SER A 108 9.37 -3.66 -3.46
C SER A 108 8.70 -3.02 -4.67
N SER A 109 7.72 -2.13 -4.45
CA SER A 109 7.06 -1.41 -5.54
C SER A 109 7.79 -0.14 -5.95
N MET A 110 8.73 0.34 -5.13
CA MET A 110 9.50 1.53 -5.42
C MET A 110 10.67 1.20 -6.35
N PRO A 111 10.98 2.10 -7.31
CA PRO A 111 12.20 1.97 -8.10
C PRO A 111 13.42 2.03 -7.18
N ASN A 112 14.47 1.28 -7.53
CA ASN A 112 15.77 1.29 -6.84
C ASN A 112 15.76 0.80 -5.37
N GLN A 113 14.72 0.08 -4.92
CA GLN A 113 14.72 -0.56 -3.61
C GLN A 113 14.83 -2.08 -3.74
N LYS A 114 15.91 -2.64 -3.20
CA LYS A 114 16.14 -4.08 -3.17
C LYS A 114 15.83 -4.61 -1.77
N VAL A 115 14.69 -5.28 -1.63
CA VAL A 115 14.23 -5.82 -0.35
C VAL A 115 14.70 -7.28 -0.20
N SER A 116 15.35 -7.58 0.91
CA SER A 116 15.72 -8.94 1.34
C SER A 116 14.92 -9.31 2.58
N LEU A 117 14.44 -10.54 2.64
CA LEU A 117 13.60 -11.06 3.72
C LEU A 117 14.34 -12.16 4.46
N CYS A 118 14.32 -12.10 5.78
CA CYS A 118 14.73 -13.19 6.66
C CYS A 118 13.53 -13.55 7.55
N ASP A 119 13.07 -14.80 7.43
CA ASP A 119 12.04 -15.43 8.27
C ASP A 119 12.67 -16.53 9.12
#